data_AF-A0A660M4N9-F1
#
_entry.id   AF-A0A660M4N9-F1
#
_cell.length_a   1.000
_cell.length_b   1.000
_cell.length_c   1.000
_cell.angle_alpha   90.00
_cell.angle_beta   90.00
_cell.angle_gamma   90.00
#
_symmetry.space_group_name_H-M   'P 1'
#
loop_
_entity.id
_entity.type
_entity.pdbx_description
1 polymer ?
#
loop_
_entity_poly.entity_id
_entity_poly.type
_entity_poly.pdbx_seq_one_letter_code
_entity_poly.pdbx_strand_id
1 'polypeptide(L)'
;MSSTQLTIRTDEATKTAIAQFAKKLGLSTSAFVMAATREAMENGRVTLSAPLEPTPYLKEIIEEAEQDIAEGKNIQTFDNPDDLVSHLRSL
;
A
#
# COMPACT_ATOMS: atom_id res chain seq x y z
N MET A 1 -29.48 -15.15 11.56
CA MET A 1 -29.01 -13.80 11.21
C MET A 1 -29.94 -13.25 10.13
N SER A 2 -30.53 -12.07 10.34
CA SER A 2 -31.36 -11.41 9.33
C SER A 2 -30.47 -10.72 8.30
N SER A 3 -30.49 -11.18 7.05
CA SER A 3 -29.83 -10.49 5.96
C SER A 3 -30.76 -9.43 5.38
N THR A 4 -30.29 -8.18 5.31
CA THR A 4 -31.01 -7.07 4.69
C THR A 4 -30.31 -6.68 3.39
N GLN A 5 -31.08 -6.29 2.36
CA GLN A 5 -30.52 -5.93 1.06
C GLN A 5 -30.19 -4.45 1.00
N LEU A 6 -28.98 -4.12 0.51
CA LEU A 6 -28.58 -2.77 0.13
C LEU A 6 -28.41 -2.69 -1.39
N THR A 7 -29.15 -1.79 -2.04
CA THR A 7 -29.07 -1.55 -3.48
C THR A 7 -28.54 -0.15 -3.73
N ILE A 8 -27.46 -0.04 -4.50
CA ILE A 8 -26.81 1.22 -4.86
C ILE A 8 -26.96 1.41 -6.38
N ARG A 9 -27.50 2.56 -6.80
CA ARG A 9 -27.53 2.96 -8.21
C ARG A 9 -26.28 3.78 -8.52
N THR A 10 -25.60 3.43 -9.60
CA THR A 10 -24.38 4.08 -10.08
C THR A 10 -24.22 3.80 -11.57
N ASP A 11 -23.30 4.50 -12.24
CA ASP A 11 -22.96 4.25 -13.62
C ASP A 11 -22.05 3.01 -13.78
N GLU A 12 -21.94 2.52 -15.01
CA GLU A 12 -21.20 1.30 -15.32
C GLU A 12 -19.69 1.44 -15.09
N ALA A 13 -19.12 2.61 -15.34
CA ALA A 13 -17.70 2.86 -15.15
C ALA A 13 -17.34 2.80 -13.66
N THR A 14 -18.14 3.45 -12.81
CA THR A 14 -17.97 3.40 -11.35
C THR A 14 -18.14 1.98 -10.82
N LYS A 15 -19.17 1.24 -11.25
CA LYS A 15 -19.38 -0.16 -10.84
C LYS A 15 -18.17 -1.03 -11.19
N THR A 16 -17.60 -0.84 -12.39
CA THR A 16 -16.42 -1.57 -12.86
C THR A 16 -15.18 -1.22 -12.04
N ALA A 17 -14.96 0.06 -11.75
CA ALA A 17 -13.82 0.52 -10.96
C ALA A 17 -13.84 -0.07 -9.53
N ILE A 18 -15.00 -0.10 -8.88
CA ILE A 18 -15.15 -0.71 -7.54
C ILE A 18 -14.79 -2.19 -7.59
N ALA A 19 -15.30 -2.93 -8.59
CA ALA A 19 -15.02 -4.35 -8.73
C ALA A 19 -13.53 -4.64 -8.98
N GLN A 20 -12.87 -3.83 -9.82
CA GLN A 20 -11.43 -3.96 -10.07
C GLN A 20 -10.61 -3.67 -8.82
N PHE A 21 -10.95 -2.63 -8.07
CA PHE A 21 -10.26 -2.28 -6.83
C PHE A 21 -10.44 -3.37 -5.76
N ALA A 22 -11.67 -3.84 -5.54
CA ALA A 22 -11.94 -4.95 -4.62
C ALA A 22 -11.13 -6.20 -4.98
N LYS A 23 -11.00 -6.51 -6.28
CA LYS A 23 -10.19 -7.63 -6.78
C LYS A 23 -8.70 -7.46 -6.45
N LYS A 24 -8.15 -6.25 -6.56
CA LYS A 24 -6.75 -5.96 -6.17
C LYS A 24 -6.50 -6.21 -4.68
N LEU A 25 -7.52 -6.04 -3.85
CA LEU A 25 -7.48 -6.34 -2.41
C LEU A 25 -7.76 -7.82 -2.09
N GLY A 26 -8.07 -8.66 -3.09
CA GLY A 26 -8.50 -10.05 -2.87
C GLY A 26 -9.92 -10.20 -2.30
N LEU A 27 -10.77 -9.17 -2.44
CA LEU A 27 -12.13 -9.13 -1.89
C LEU A 27 -13.20 -9.19 -2.99
N SER A 28 -14.40 -9.65 -2.62
CA SER A 28 -15.59 -9.42 -3.44
C SER A 28 -16.05 -7.97 -3.33
N THR A 29 -16.75 -7.46 -4.35
CA THR A 29 -17.31 -6.09 -4.34
C THR A 29 -18.18 -5.83 -3.11
N SER A 30 -19.02 -6.80 -2.72
CA SER A 30 -19.88 -6.66 -1.53
C SER A 30 -19.08 -6.66 -0.23
N ALA A 31 -18.08 -7.55 -0.09
CA ALA A 31 -17.22 -7.57 1.08
C ALA A 31 -16.44 -6.27 1.23
N PHE A 32 -15.93 -5.73 0.12
CA PHE A 32 -15.24 -4.44 0.08
C PHE A 32 -16.14 -3.28 0.54
N VAL A 33 -17.34 -3.14 -0.05
CA VAL A 33 -18.29 -2.07 0.31
C VAL A 33 -18.71 -2.17 1.78
N MET A 34 -18.94 -3.39 2.28
CA MET A 34 -19.30 -3.61 3.68
C MET A 34 -18.15 -3.29 4.63
N ALA A 35 -16.92 -3.67 4.30
CA ALA A 35 -15.75 -3.35 5.11
C ALA A 35 -15.53 -1.84 5.20
N ALA A 36 -15.54 -1.14 4.05
CA ALA A 36 -15.39 0.31 3.99
C ALA A 36 -16.50 1.03 4.78
N THR A 37 -17.75 0.56 4.68
CA THR A 37 -18.88 1.16 5.40
C THR A 37 -18.75 0.97 6.91
N ARG A 38 -18.31 -0.21 7.38
CA ARG A 38 -18.06 -0.46 8.80
C ARG A 38 -16.91 0.39 9.32
N GLU A 39 -15.80 0.45 8.60
CA GLU A 39 -14.66 1.28 8.97
C GLU A 39 -15.07 2.75 9.10
N ALA A 40 -15.88 3.25 8.15
CA ALA A 40 -16.41 4.61 8.18
C ALA A 40 -17.24 4.86 9.45
N MET A 41 -18.12 3.92 9.80
CA MET A 41 -19.01 4.03 10.96
C MET A 41 -18.25 3.94 12.29
N GLU A 42 -17.21 3.10 12.35
CA GLU A 42 -16.44 2.87 13.58
C GLU A 42 -15.43 3.98 13.83
N ASN A 43 -14.77 4.47 12.78
CA ASN A 43 -13.62 5.37 12.91
C ASN A 43 -13.88 6.80 12.44
N GLY A 44 -15.04 7.08 11.83
CA GLY A 44 -15.36 8.38 11.21
C GLY A 44 -14.51 8.69 9.96
N ARG A 45 -13.71 7.73 9.49
CA ARG A 45 -12.84 7.83 8.32
C ARG A 45 -12.67 6.46 7.67
N VAL A 46 -12.30 6.46 6.40
CA VAL A 46 -12.00 5.26 5.62
C VAL A 46 -10.65 5.45 4.94
N THR A 47 -9.69 4.54 5.16
CA THR A 47 -8.42 4.53 4.44
C THR A 47 -8.26 3.20 3.69
N LEU A 48 -8.35 3.27 2.37
CA LEU A 48 -8.26 2.09 1.51
C LEU A 48 -6.97 2.14 0.69
N SER A 49 -6.04 1.25 0.97
CA SER A 49 -4.80 1.08 0.22
C SER A 49 -4.76 -0.30 -0.44
N ALA A 50 -4.43 -0.33 -1.74
CA ALA A 50 -4.06 -1.57 -2.42
C ALA A 50 -2.63 -1.98 -2.01
N PRO A 51 -2.26 -3.27 -2.16
CA PRO A 51 -0.87 -3.68 -2.03
C PRO A 51 0.01 -2.75 -2.85
N LEU A 52 1.02 -2.16 -2.21
CA LEU A 52 1.97 -1.28 -2.87
C LEU A 52 2.92 -2.18 -3.67
N GLU A 53 2.71 -2.23 -4.98
CA GLU A 53 3.70 -2.77 -5.90
C GLU A 53 4.82 -1.74 -6.08
N PRO A 54 6.10 -2.11 -5.91
CA PRO A 54 7.21 -1.20 -6.19
C PRO A 54 7.09 -0.64 -7.62
N THR A 55 7.28 0.67 -7.77
CA THR A 55 7.37 1.28 -9.11
C THR A 55 8.58 0.70 -9.86
N PRO A 56 8.63 0.75 -11.20
CA PRO A 56 9.81 0.33 -11.94
C PRO A 56 11.11 0.95 -11.40
N TYR A 57 11.07 2.25 -11.09
CA TYR A 57 12.17 2.97 -10.45
C TYR A 57 12.55 2.40 -9.07
N LEU A 58 11.57 2.09 -8.23
CA LEU A 58 11.86 1.52 -6.91
C LEU A 58 12.41 0.09 -7.02
N LYS A 59 12.00 -0.69 -8.03
CA LYS A 59 12.58 -2.01 -8.31
C LYS A 59 14.04 -1.89 -8.70
N GLU A 60 14.36 -0.97 -9.61
CA GLU A 60 15.74 -0.70 -10.05
C GLU A 60 16.64 -0.33 -8.87
N ILE A 61 16.20 0.58 -7.98
CA ILE A 61 16.99 0.96 -6.80
C ILE A 61 17.17 -0.21 -5.82
N ILE A 62 16.14 -1.03 -5.62
CA ILE A 62 16.25 -2.20 -4.74
C ILE A 62 17.28 -3.18 -5.31
N GLU A 63 17.22 -3.46 -6.61
CA GLU A 63 18.18 -4.35 -7.29
C GLU A 63 19.61 -3.80 -7.22
N GLU A 64 19.81 -2.49 -7.42
CA GLU A 64 21.10 -1.82 -7.30
C GLU A 64 21.64 -1.91 -5.86
N ALA A 65 20.80 -1.61 -4.86
CA ALA A 65 21.20 -1.67 -3.46
C ALA A 65 21.57 -3.11 -3.02
N GLU A 66 20.85 -4.13 -3.50
CA GLU A 66 21.16 -5.53 -3.23
C GLU A 66 22.51 -5.95 -3.82
N GLN A 67 22.82 -5.48 -5.04
CA GLN A 67 24.13 -5.71 -5.68
C GLN A 67 25.27 -5.01 -4.93
N ASP A 68 25.06 -3.75 -4.55
CA ASP A 68 26.03 -2.97 -3.79
C ASP A 68 26.36 -3.61 -2.43
N ILE A 69 25.35 -4.11 -1.72
CA ILE A 69 25.53 -4.87 -0.48
C ILE A 69 26.34 -6.15 -0.73
N ALA A 70 26.00 -6.91 -1.78
CA ALA A 70 26.66 -8.18 -2.09
C ALA A 70 28.14 -7.99 -2.50
N GLU A 71 28.43 -6.90 -3.23
CA GLU A 71 29.78 -6.58 -3.71
C GLU A 71 30.59 -5.73 -2.72
N GLY A 72 29.97 -5.26 -1.63
CA GLY A 72 30.59 -4.35 -0.67
C GLY A 72 30.90 -2.97 -1.27
N LYS A 73 30.16 -2.55 -2.30
CA LYS A 73 30.29 -1.26 -2.98
C LYS A 73 29.26 -0.28 -2.44
N ASN A 74 29.60 1.01 -2.40
CA ASN A 74 28.71 2.07 -1.90
C ASN A 74 28.18 1.83 -0.46
N ILE A 75 28.84 0.97 0.32
CA ILE A 75 28.52 0.70 1.72
C ILE A 75 29.40 1.58 2.61
N GLN A 76 28.77 2.40 3.45
CA GLN A 76 29.46 3.07 4.55
C GLN A 76 29.00 2.48 5.88
N THR A 77 29.95 2.13 6.73
CA THR A 77 29.70 1.59 8.07
C THR A 77 30.00 2.64 9.13
N PHE A 78 29.28 2.56 10.25
CA PHE A 78 29.42 3.48 11.37
C PHE A 78 29.44 2.65 12.66
N ASP A 79 30.34 3.00 13.57
CA ASP A 79 30.50 2.28 14.84
C ASP A 79 29.48 2.72 15.91
N ASN A 80 28.79 3.84 15.69
CA ASN A 80 27.75 4.33 16.58
C ASN A 80 26.59 5.04 15.83
N PRO A 81 25.40 5.11 16.44
CA PRO A 81 24.23 5.72 15.80
C PRO A 81 24.34 7.23 15.58
N ASP A 82 25.07 7.97 16.41
CA ASP A 82 25.17 9.43 16.31
C ASP A 82 25.94 9.87 15.06
N ASP A 83 27.01 9.14 14.72
CA ASP A 83 27.79 9.37 13.51
C ASP A 83 27.00 9.01 12.25
N LEU A 84 26.22 7.91 12.27
CA LEU A 84 25.30 7.55 11.20
C LEU A 84 24.30 8.67 10.94
N VAL A 85 23.62 9.15 11.98
CA VAL A 85 22.61 10.21 11.86
C VAL A 85 23.22 11.52 11.38
N SER A 86 24.42 11.86 11.87
CA SER A 86 25.15 13.07 11.44
C SER A 86 25.52 13.01 9.96
N HIS A 87 25.98 11.85 9.48
CA HIS A 87 26.27 11.63 8.07
C HIS A 87 25.01 11.70 7.20
N LEU A 88 23.92 11.01 7.57
CA LEU A 88 22.67 11.03 6.82
C LEU A 88 22.06 12.44 6.68
N ARG A 89 22.29 13.33 7.66
CA ARG A 89 21.87 14.74 7.58
C ARG A 89 22.75 15.61 6.68
N SER A 90 23.94 15.12 6.32
CA SER A 90 24.90 15.83 5.47
C SER A 90 24.81 15.46 3.99
N LEU A 91 24.10 14.38 3.66
CA LEU A 91 23.76 13.96 2.29
C LEU A 91 22.65 14.84 1.72
#